data_AF-A0A2D7G9C9-F1
#
_entry.id   AF-A0A2D7G9C9-F1
#
_cell.length_a   1.000
_cell.length_b   1.000
_cell.length_c   1.000
_cell.angle_alpha   90.00
_cell.angle_beta   90.00
_cell.angle_gamma   90.00
#
_symmetry.space_group_name_H-M   'P 1'
#
loop_
_entity.id
_entity.type
_entity.pdbx_description
1 polymer ?
#
loop_
_entity_poly.entity_id
_entity_poly.type
_entity_poly.pdbx_seq_one_letter_code
_entity_poly.pdbx_strand_id
1 'polypeptide(L)'
;MHPAASVIIFTSLSGLGFGLLFFLGVGLPTPKGLIAFVLFGIAYALAVGGLIASTFHLGRPERSLKAFTQWKTSWLSREAWLAVAALTVMALYGAGLVFFGVAVVILGWLGAFLSIATVYATSMIYAQLKTVPRWNTPLT
;
A
#
# COMPACT_ATOMS: atom_id res chain seq x y z
N MET A 1 21.54 -14.48 3.72
CA MET A 1 20.87 -13.25 4.16
C MET A 1 19.85 -13.64 5.23
N HIS A 2 19.83 -12.97 6.38
CA HIS A 2 18.79 -13.13 7.38
C HIS A 2 17.85 -11.92 7.29
N PRO A 3 16.68 -12.05 6.64
CA PRO A 3 15.75 -10.93 6.50
C PRO A 3 15.25 -10.50 7.88
N ALA A 4 15.15 -9.19 8.10
CA ALA A 4 14.53 -8.67 9.30
C ALA A 4 13.05 -9.08 9.34
N ALA A 5 12.60 -9.65 10.46
CA ALA A 5 11.22 -10.11 10.62
C ALA A 5 10.20 -8.99 10.33
N SER A 6 10.52 -7.76 10.69
CA SER A 6 9.70 -6.58 10.41
C SER A 6 9.50 -6.30 8.92
N VAL A 7 10.46 -6.64 8.06
CA VAL A 7 10.33 -6.50 6.60
C VAL A 7 9.36 -7.54 6.05
N ILE A 8 9.41 -8.78 6.55
CA ILE A 8 8.48 -9.85 6.16
C ILE A 8 7.05 -9.50 6.58
N ILE A 9 6.89 -9.04 7.83
CA ILE A 9 5.59 -8.58 8.35
C ILE A 9 5.07 -7.41 7.52
N PHE A 10 5.93 -6.42 7.25
CA PHE A 10 5.60 -5.29 6.40
C PHE A 10 5.07 -5.72 5.04
N THR A 11 5.83 -6.48 4.26
CA THR A 11 5.44 -6.84 2.88
C THR A 11 4.19 -7.72 2.87
N SER A 12 4.02 -8.59 3.87
CA SER A 12 2.85 -9.48 3.96
C SER A 12 1.58 -8.69 4.30
N LEU A 13 1.61 -7.87 5.35
CA LEU A 13 0.44 -7.10 5.79
C LEU A 13 0.11 -5.98 4.81
N SER A 14 1.09 -5.23 4.34
CA SER A 14 0.85 -4.15 3.38
C SER A 14 0.33 -4.69 2.04
N GLY A 15 0.90 -5.81 1.56
CA GLY A 15 0.40 -6.50 0.36
C GLY A 15 -1.05 -6.95 0.49
N LEU A 16 -1.43 -7.56 1.63
CA LEU A 16 -2.82 -7.92 1.91
C LEU A 16 -3.75 -6.70 2.00
N GLY A 17 -3.31 -5.63 2.68
CA GLY A 17 -4.09 -4.40 2.84
C GLY A 17 -4.35 -3.71 1.50
N PHE A 18 -3.30 -3.42 0.73
CA PHE A 18 -3.43 -2.81 -0.60
C PHE A 18 -4.12 -3.73 -1.61
N GLY A 19 -3.92 -5.05 -1.51
CA GLY A 19 -4.66 -6.03 -2.32
C GLY A 19 -6.16 -5.99 -2.04
N LEU A 20 -6.57 -5.93 -0.77
CA LEU A 20 -7.97 -5.78 -0.40
C LEU A 20 -8.54 -4.43 -0.87
N LEU A 21 -7.79 -3.33 -0.72
CA LEU A 21 -8.19 -2.02 -1.26
C LEU A 21 -8.35 -2.04 -2.78
N PHE A 22 -7.48 -2.74 -3.51
CA PHE A 22 -7.64 -2.93 -4.95
C PHE A 22 -8.98 -3.58 -5.29
N PHE A 23 -9.30 -4.71 -4.67
CA PHE A 23 -10.55 -5.43 -4.94
C PHE A 23 -11.80 -4.61 -4.58
N LEU A 24 -11.77 -3.91 -3.43
CA LEU A 24 -12.85 -3.00 -3.04
C LEU A 24 -13.01 -1.82 -4.02
N GLY A 25 -11.88 -1.27 -4.49
CA GLY A 25 -11.85 -0.15 -5.43
C GLY A 25 -12.40 -0.49 -6.81
N VAL A 26 -12.11 -1.69 -7.33
CA VAL A 26 -12.72 -2.19 -8.59
C VAL A 26 -14.16 -2.67 -8.42
N GLY A 27 -14.69 -2.67 -7.20
CA GLY A 27 -16.08 -3.01 -6.89
C GLY A 27 -16.35 -4.49 -6.62
N LEU A 28 -15.34 -5.27 -6.23
CA LEU A 28 -15.41 -6.71 -5.98
C LEU A 28 -15.05 -7.08 -4.53
N PRO A 29 -15.99 -7.03 -3.57
CA PRO A 29 -17.37 -6.57 -3.69
C PRO A 29 -17.50 -5.05 -3.60
N THR A 30 -18.72 -4.53 -3.79
CA THR A 30 -19.09 -3.13 -3.49
C THR A 30 -19.95 -3.07 -2.23
N PRO A 31 -19.36 -3.29 -1.03
CA PRO A 31 -20.11 -3.29 0.23
C PRO A 31 -20.62 -1.88 0.55
N LYS A 32 -21.66 -1.78 1.39
CA LYS A 32 -22.20 -0.49 1.88
C LYS A 32 -22.39 -0.51 3.39
N GLY A 33 -22.49 0.67 4.01
CA GLY A 33 -22.79 0.80 5.43
C GLY A 33 -21.75 0.11 6.33
N LEU A 34 -22.22 -0.62 7.35
CA LEU A 34 -21.34 -1.27 8.34
C LEU A 34 -20.37 -2.29 7.73
N ILE A 35 -20.80 -3.04 6.70
CA ILE A 35 -19.93 -4.02 6.03
C ILE A 35 -18.78 -3.31 5.32
N ALA A 36 -19.05 -2.18 4.65
CA ALA A 36 -18.01 -1.36 4.05
C ALA A 36 -17.05 -0.85 5.13
N PHE A 37 -17.57 -0.37 6.26
CA PHE A 37 -16.75 0.15 7.34
C PHE A 37 -15.77 -0.92 7.87
N VAL A 38 -16.26 -2.15 8.11
CA VAL A 38 -15.42 -3.26 8.58
C VAL A 38 -14.37 -3.64 7.53
N LEU A 39 -14.76 -3.80 6.26
CA LEU A 39 -13.82 -4.22 5.21
C LEU A 39 -12.73 -3.17 4.94
N PHE A 40 -13.10 -1.89 4.86
CA PHE A 40 -12.12 -0.81 4.76
C PHE A 40 -11.28 -0.71 6.03
N GLY A 41 -11.87 -0.86 7.22
CA GLY A 41 -11.13 -0.89 8.49
C GLY A 41 -10.05 -1.97 8.52
N ILE A 42 -10.38 -3.20 8.10
CA ILE A 42 -9.41 -4.30 7.97
C ILE A 42 -8.34 -3.95 6.94
N ALA A 43 -8.72 -3.45 5.76
CA ALA A 43 -7.78 -3.11 4.70
C ALA A 43 -6.77 -2.05 5.16
N TYR A 44 -7.22 -1.01 5.87
CA TYR A 44 -6.36 0.03 6.44
C TYR A 44 -5.50 -0.50 7.58
N ALA A 45 -6.04 -1.31 8.47
CA ALA A 45 -5.28 -1.91 9.56
C ALA A 45 -4.10 -2.75 9.02
N LEU A 46 -4.33 -3.53 7.97
CA LEU A 46 -3.30 -4.32 7.29
C LEU A 46 -2.30 -3.42 6.54
N ALA A 47 -2.78 -2.48 5.73
CA ALA A 47 -1.94 -1.59 4.93
C ALA A 47 -1.04 -0.71 5.81
N VAL A 48 -1.65 0.05 6.72
CA VAL A 48 -0.96 0.97 7.63
C VAL A 48 -0.15 0.21 8.67
N GLY A 49 -0.68 -0.89 9.22
CA GLY A 49 0.06 -1.74 10.15
C GLY A 49 1.33 -2.32 9.51
N GLY A 50 1.24 -2.76 8.26
CA GLY A 50 2.40 -3.15 7.46
C GLY A 50 3.39 -1.99 7.29
N LEU A 51 2.92 -0.82 6.82
CA LEU A 51 3.78 0.35 6.61
C LEU A 51 4.48 0.79 7.90
N ILE A 52 3.79 0.77 9.05
CA ILE A 52 4.40 1.04 10.36
C ILE A 52 5.46 -0.01 10.68
N ALA A 53 5.21 -1.29 10.40
CA ALA A 53 6.18 -2.35 10.63
C ALA A 53 7.51 -2.12 9.88
N SER A 54 7.47 -1.47 8.71
CA SER A 54 8.67 -1.09 7.95
C SER A 54 9.58 -0.13 8.74
N THR A 55 9.06 0.64 9.68
CA THR A 55 9.89 1.59 10.44
C THR A 55 10.74 0.93 11.51
N PHE A 56 10.38 -0.28 11.99
CA PHE A 56 11.07 -0.94 13.09
C PHE A 56 12.44 -1.54 12.71
N HIS A 57 12.77 -1.67 11.42
CA HIS A 57 14.13 -2.03 11.00
C HIS A 57 15.02 -0.81 10.71
N LEU A 58 14.49 0.41 10.81
CA LEU A 58 15.28 1.61 10.60
C LEU A 58 16.21 1.81 11.80
N GLY A 59 17.52 1.96 11.53
CA GLY A 59 18.47 2.33 12.58
C GLY A 59 18.25 3.75 13.13
N ARG A 60 17.50 4.61 12.42
CA ARG A 60 17.16 6.00 12.78
C ARG A 60 15.72 6.32 12.37
N PRO A 61 14.70 5.83 13.11
CA PRO A 61 13.29 5.96 12.76
C PRO A 61 12.81 7.42 12.67
N GLU A 62 13.47 8.34 13.38
CA GLU A 62 13.23 9.79 13.31
C GLU A 62 13.48 10.38 11.91
N ARG A 63 14.21 9.66 11.05
CA ARG A 63 14.51 10.05 9.67
C ARG A 63 13.58 9.41 8.64
N SER A 64 12.56 8.66 9.07
CA SER A 64 11.59 8.01 8.18
C SER A 64 10.96 8.98 7.16
N LEU A 65 10.71 10.23 7.54
CA LEU A 65 10.21 11.28 6.65
C LEU A 65 11.12 11.55 5.43
N LYS A 66 12.42 11.26 5.52
CA LYS A 66 13.33 11.39 4.38
C LYS A 66 12.97 10.46 3.23
N ALA A 67 12.22 9.37 3.49
CA ALA A 67 11.70 8.48 2.46
C ALA A 67 10.89 9.25 1.40
N PHE A 68 10.24 10.37 1.74
CA PHE A 68 9.41 11.13 0.79
C PHE A 68 10.19 12.07 -0.15
N THR A 69 11.51 12.22 0.02
CA THR A 69 12.26 13.31 -0.63
C THR A 69 12.78 12.99 -2.04
N GLN A 70 13.06 11.72 -2.36
CA GLN A 70 13.79 11.31 -3.57
C GLN A 70 12.88 10.63 -4.61
N TRP A 71 11.66 11.13 -4.84
CA TRP A 71 10.64 10.42 -5.64
C TRP A 71 11.07 10.16 -7.09
N LYS A 72 11.94 11.00 -7.66
CA LYS A 72 12.43 10.86 -9.04
C LYS A 72 13.37 9.68 -9.22
N THR A 73 14.10 9.27 -8.18
CA THR A 73 15.20 8.30 -8.29
C THR A 73 15.04 7.09 -7.37
N SER A 74 14.26 7.19 -6.30
CA SER A 74 14.09 6.14 -5.30
C SER A 74 12.72 5.48 -5.38
N TRP A 75 12.71 4.15 -5.59
CA TRP A 75 11.48 3.35 -5.51
C TRP A 75 10.84 3.38 -4.12
N LEU A 76 11.64 3.40 -3.05
CA LEU A 76 11.14 3.58 -1.68
C LEU A 76 10.37 4.89 -1.53
N SER A 77 10.83 5.95 -2.20
CA SER A 77 10.14 7.24 -2.17
C SER A 77 8.85 7.24 -2.98
N ARG A 78 8.83 6.55 -4.12
CA ARG A 78 7.63 6.36 -4.92
C ARG A 78 6.58 5.53 -4.17
N GLU A 79 7.00 4.46 -3.51
CA GLU A 79 6.13 3.66 -2.64
C GLU A 79 5.46 4.53 -1.57
N ALA A 80 6.24 5.36 -0.87
CA ALA A 80 5.69 6.21 0.19
C ALA A 80 4.60 7.18 -0.33
N TRP A 81 4.84 7.82 -1.48
CA TRP A 81 3.85 8.70 -2.10
C TRP A 81 2.63 7.97 -2.65
N LEU A 82 2.84 6.82 -3.31
CA LEU A 82 1.77 6.00 -3.84
C LEU A 82 0.89 5.44 -2.72
N ALA A 83 1.48 4.99 -1.61
CA ALA A 83 0.77 4.52 -0.43
C ALA A 83 -0.12 5.63 0.15
N VAL A 84 0.42 6.83 0.36
CA VAL A 84 -0.36 7.97 0.90
C VAL A 84 -1.49 8.37 -0.05
N ALA A 85 -1.23 8.41 -1.35
CA ALA A 85 -2.24 8.72 -2.36
C ALA A 85 -3.35 7.64 -2.39
N ALA A 86 -2.98 6.36 -2.41
CA ALA A 86 -3.92 5.24 -2.37
C ALA A 86 -4.81 5.30 -1.13
N LEU A 87 -4.21 5.46 0.06
CA LEU A 87 -4.93 5.55 1.33
C LEU A 87 -5.79 6.81 1.43
N THR A 88 -5.45 7.89 0.74
CA THR A 88 -6.31 9.09 0.75
C THR A 88 -7.50 8.92 -0.18
N VAL A 89 -7.26 8.46 -1.41
CA VAL A 89 -8.33 8.23 -2.40
C VAL A 89 -9.31 7.15 -1.93
N MET A 90 -8.80 6.05 -1.36
CA MET A 90 -9.64 4.99 -0.83
C MET A 90 -10.42 5.41 0.41
N ALA A 91 -9.97 6.40 1.18
CA ALA A 91 -10.72 6.92 2.31
C ALA A 91 -11.95 7.68 1.83
N LEU A 92 -11.78 8.50 0.77
CA LEU A 92 -12.89 9.21 0.13
C LEU A 92 -13.89 8.25 -0.50
N TYR A 93 -13.40 7.24 -1.24
CA TYR A 93 -14.26 6.21 -1.83
C TYR A 93 -15.00 5.39 -0.75
N GLY A 94 -14.30 4.96 0.29
CA GLY A 94 -14.87 4.25 1.43
C GLY A 94 -15.91 5.08 2.19
N ALA A 95 -15.66 6.37 2.41
CA ALA A 95 -16.63 7.27 3.03
C ALA A 95 -17.94 7.36 2.22
N GLY A 96 -17.84 7.39 0.90
CA GLY A 96 -18.99 7.30 -0.02
C GLY A 96 -19.84 6.05 0.24
N LEU A 97 -19.19 4.88 0.33
CA LEU A 97 -19.86 3.60 0.56
C LEU A 97 -20.42 3.45 1.98
N VAL A 98 -19.68 3.93 2.98
CA VAL A 98 -20.02 3.78 4.41
C VAL A 98 -21.16 4.71 4.81
N PHE A 99 -21.04 6.00 4.53
CA PHE A 99 -21.95 7.02 5.06
C PHE A 99 -23.09 7.37 4.10
N PHE A 100 -22.85 7.24 2.79
CA PHE A 100 -23.81 7.67 1.77
C PHE A 100 -24.35 6.50 0.94
N GLY A 101 -23.77 5.30 1.05
CA GLY A 101 -24.14 4.15 0.23
C GLY A 101 -23.88 4.35 -1.27
N VAL A 102 -23.03 5.31 -1.64
CA VAL A 102 -22.72 5.71 -3.01
C VAL A 102 -21.32 5.24 -3.38
N ALA A 103 -21.22 4.49 -4.47
CA ALA A 103 -19.95 4.12 -5.08
C ALA A 103 -19.53 5.21 -6.08
N VAL A 104 -18.60 6.07 -5.70
CA VAL A 104 -18.00 7.03 -6.64
C VAL A 104 -16.97 6.27 -7.49
N VAL A 105 -17.43 5.67 -8.59
CA VAL A 105 -16.69 4.69 -9.41
C VAL A 105 -15.30 5.19 -9.83
N ILE A 106 -15.18 6.47 -10.18
CA ILE A 106 -13.89 7.08 -10.57
C ILE A 106 -12.88 7.03 -9.43
N LEU A 107 -13.31 7.31 -8.18
CA LEU A 107 -12.44 7.22 -7.01
C LEU A 107 -12.06 5.77 -6.71
N GLY A 108 -13.00 4.83 -6.88
CA GLY A 108 -12.74 3.40 -6.72
C GLY A 108 -11.64 2.90 -7.64
N TRP A 109 -11.76 3.16 -8.95
CA TRP A 109 -10.75 2.78 -9.94
C TRP A 109 -9.40 3.48 -9.73
N LEU A 110 -9.42 4.78 -9.42
CA LEU A 110 -8.19 5.53 -9.13
C LEU A 110 -7.48 4.95 -7.89
N GLY A 111 -8.23 4.68 -6.82
CA GLY A 111 -7.69 4.09 -5.59
C GLY A 111 -7.17 2.67 -5.79
N ALA A 112 -7.85 1.87 -6.62
CA ALA A 112 -7.39 0.53 -6.99
C ALA A 112 -6.07 0.59 -7.77
N PHE A 113 -5.97 1.47 -8.76
CA PHE A 113 -4.74 1.68 -9.53
C PHE A 113 -3.58 2.13 -8.64
N LEU A 114 -3.83 3.08 -7.73
CA LEU A 114 -2.81 3.52 -6.77
C LEU A 114 -2.39 2.40 -5.79
N SER A 115 -3.32 1.54 -5.39
CA SER A 115 -3.03 0.41 -4.50
C SER A 115 -2.11 -0.61 -5.18
N ILE A 116 -2.41 -1.01 -6.43
CA ILE A 116 -1.54 -1.94 -7.16
C ILE A 116 -0.21 -1.28 -7.53
N ALA A 117 -0.19 0.02 -7.86
CA ALA A 117 1.03 0.76 -8.10
C ALA A 117 1.92 0.83 -6.84
N THR A 118 1.32 0.89 -5.64
CA THR A 118 2.05 0.84 -4.38
C THR A 118 2.77 -0.50 -4.23
N VAL A 119 2.05 -1.62 -4.41
CA VAL A 119 2.63 -2.98 -4.34
C VAL A 119 3.73 -3.17 -5.39
N TYR A 120 3.52 -2.65 -6.60
CA TYR A 120 4.54 -2.64 -7.64
C TYR A 120 5.78 -1.82 -7.24
N ALA A 121 5.60 -0.64 -6.63
CA ALA A 121 6.73 0.14 -6.14
C ALA A 121 7.52 -0.62 -5.06
N THR A 122 6.83 -1.35 -4.16
CA THR A 122 7.46 -2.23 -3.17
C THR A 122 8.30 -3.31 -3.85
N SER A 123 7.80 -3.95 -4.91
CA SER A 123 8.53 -5.01 -5.62
C SER A 123 9.78 -4.45 -6.33
N MET A 124 9.66 -3.26 -6.91
CA MET A 124 10.78 -2.57 -7.56
C MET A 124 11.91 -2.15 -6.60
N ILE A 125 11.65 -2.04 -5.29
CA ILE A 125 12.71 -1.86 -4.30
C ILE A 125 13.69 -3.02 -4.32
N TYR A 126 13.20 -4.25 -4.52
CA TYR A 126 14.01 -5.45 -4.64
C TYR A 126 14.56 -5.62 -6.06
N ALA A 127 13.73 -5.38 -7.09
CA ALA A 127 14.11 -5.55 -8.48
C ALA A 127 15.30 -4.68 -8.89
N GLN A 128 15.45 -3.48 -8.33
CA GLN A 128 16.59 -2.59 -8.65
C GLN A 128 17.94 -3.05 -8.08
N LEU A 129 17.97 -4.01 -7.15
CA LEU A 129 19.19 -4.44 -6.45
C LEU A 129 20.03 -5.38 -7.33
N LYS A 130 20.88 -4.80 -8.18
CA LYS A 130 21.79 -5.53 -9.09
C LYS A 130 22.72 -6.53 -8.38
N THR A 131 22.98 -6.33 -7.09
CA THR A 131 23.84 -7.20 -6.28
C THR A 131 23.16 -8.51 -5.86
N VAL A 132 21.84 -8.64 -6.03
CA VAL A 132 21.09 -9.85 -5.69
C VAL A 132 20.36 -10.38 -6.94
N PRO A 133 21.01 -11.22 -7.77
CA PRO A 133 20.47 -11.66 -9.07
C PRO A 133 19.10 -12.35 -9.00
N ARG A 134 18.80 -13.03 -7.88
CA ARG A 134 17.49 -13.70 -7.68
C ARG A 134 16.32 -12.73 -7.57
N TRP A 135 16.59 -11.46 -7.25
CA TRP A 135 15.58 -10.41 -7.17
C TRP A 135 15.62 -9.47 -8.36
N ASN A 136 16.80 -9.29 -8.98
CA ASN A 136 16.97 -8.47 -10.17
C ASN A 136 16.49 -9.22 -11.42
N THR A 137 15.18 -9.42 -11.54
CA THR A 137 14.55 -10.07 -12.70
C THR A 137 13.35 -9.26 -13.18
N PRO A 138 12.93 -9.39 -14.44
CA PRO A 138 11.71 -8.73 -14.94
C PRO A 138 10.40 -9.18 -14.27
N LEU A 139 10.44 -10.25 -13.48
CA LEU A 139 9.28 -10.82 -12.78
C LEU A 139 9.13 -10.28 -11.34
N THR A 140 10.08 -9.44 -10.90
CA THR A 140 10.07 -8.76 -9.60
C THR A 140 9.70 -7.31 -9.82
#